data_AF-A0A4Q5RDY1-F1
#
_entry.id   AF-A0A4Q5RDY1-F1
#
_cell.length_a   1.000
_cell.length_b   1.000
_cell.length_c   1.000
_cell.angle_alpha   90.00
_cell.angle_beta   90.00
_cell.angle_gamma   90.00
#
_symmetry.space_group_name_H-M   'P 1'
#
loop_
_entity.id
_entity.type
_entity.pdbx_description
1 polymer ?
#
loop_
_entity_poly.entity_id
_entity_poly.type
_entity_poly.pdbx_seq_one_letter_code
_entity_poly.pdbx_strand_id
1 'polypeptide(L)'
;MSKQLKYSSVLTVAGFDGSGGAGIQGDQKAISALGCYATSVLTALPVQNTGGVRSIYPIPASVVAEQLAAILEDIFPDALKIGMVHTPELVRTIATALAPH
;
A
#
# COMPACT_ATOMS: atom_id res chain seq x y z
N MET A 1 22.40 -27.74 -5.29
CA MET A 1 22.22 -26.35 -4.83
C MET A 1 20.74 -26.02 -4.93
N SER A 2 20.05 -25.88 -3.79
CA SER A 2 18.71 -25.29 -3.77
C SER A 2 18.84 -23.83 -4.20
N LYS A 3 18.15 -23.43 -5.26
CA LYS A 3 18.04 -22.02 -5.63
C LYS A 3 17.32 -21.34 -4.47
N GLN A 4 18.00 -20.45 -3.74
CA GLN A 4 17.35 -19.65 -2.72
C GLN A 4 16.30 -18.79 -3.43
N LEU A 5 15.02 -19.13 -3.27
CA LEU A 5 13.93 -18.36 -3.86
C LEU A 5 13.83 -17.06 -3.08
N LYS A 6 14.37 -15.98 -3.63
CA LYS A 6 14.13 -14.62 -3.12
C LYS A 6 12.82 -14.15 -3.75
N TYR A 7 11.78 -13.99 -2.94
CA TYR A 7 10.53 -13.38 -3.37
C TYR A 7 10.77 -11.91 -3.73
N SER A 8 10.20 -11.43 -4.84
CA SER A 8 10.19 -9.99 -5.12
C SER A 8 9.25 -9.29 -4.15
N SER A 9 9.71 -8.21 -3.52
CA SER A 9 8.88 -7.41 -2.62
C SER A 9 8.10 -6.37 -3.42
N VAL A 10 6.80 -6.26 -3.15
CA VAL A 10 5.92 -5.26 -3.79
C VAL A 10 5.19 -4.48 -2.71
N LEU A 11 5.37 -3.16 -2.72
CA LEU A 11 4.68 -2.25 -1.82
C LEU A 11 3.40 -1.73 -2.48
N THR A 12 2.25 -1.93 -1.84
CA THR A 12 1.01 -1.22 -2.19
C THR A 12 0.77 -0.01 -1.29
N VAL A 13 0.46 1.13 -1.89
CA VAL A 13 0.04 2.36 -1.20
C VAL A 13 -1.41 2.66 -1.61
N ALA A 14 -2.38 2.27 -0.78
CA ALA A 14 -3.80 2.31 -1.15
C ALA A 14 -4.73 2.43 0.07
N GLY A 15 -6.04 2.48 -0.18
CA GLY A 15 -7.06 2.48 0.86
C GLY A 15 -7.39 1.08 1.39
N PHE A 16 -8.05 1.02 2.53
CA PHE A 16 -8.56 -0.22 3.12
C PHE A 16 -9.86 -0.69 2.44
N ASP A 17 -9.99 -2.01 2.27
CA ASP A 17 -11.27 -2.67 1.98
C ASP A 17 -11.49 -3.87 2.92
N GLY A 18 -12.42 -3.72 3.86
CA GLY A 18 -12.77 -4.78 4.81
C GLY A 18 -13.46 -5.98 4.18
N SER A 19 -14.06 -5.84 2.99
CA SER A 19 -14.64 -6.96 2.24
C SER A 19 -13.56 -7.78 1.50
N GLY A 20 -12.38 -7.19 1.32
CA GLY A 20 -11.22 -7.83 0.73
C GLY A 20 -11.27 -8.02 -0.79
N GLY A 21 -12.16 -7.32 -1.50
CA GLY A 21 -12.26 -7.35 -2.97
C GLY A 21 -11.44 -6.28 -3.68
N ALA A 22 -11.06 -5.21 -2.98
CA ALA A 22 -10.31 -4.06 -3.48
C ALA A 22 -9.29 -3.58 -2.43
N GLY A 23 -8.77 -2.36 -2.59
CA GLY A 23 -7.84 -1.74 -1.64
C GLY A 23 -6.56 -2.54 -1.44
N ILE A 24 -5.90 -2.32 -0.31
CA ILE A 24 -4.68 -3.04 0.07
C ILE A 24 -4.93 -4.56 0.15
N GLN A 25 -6.13 -5.01 0.49
CA GLN A 25 -6.47 -6.43 0.57
C GLN A 25 -6.48 -7.09 -0.83
N GLY A 26 -7.10 -6.43 -1.81
CA GLY A 26 -7.10 -6.90 -3.20
C GLY A 26 -5.70 -6.87 -3.79
N ASP A 27 -4.94 -5.81 -3.52
CA ASP A 27 -3.55 -5.68 -3.93
C ASP A 27 -2.68 -6.81 -3.36
N GLN A 28 -2.73 -7.03 -2.03
CA GLN A 28 -1.95 -8.07 -1.36
C GLN A 28 -2.28 -9.47 -1.89
N LYS A 29 -3.57 -9.77 -2.13
CA LYS A 29 -3.99 -11.05 -2.73
C LYS A 29 -3.42 -11.21 -4.14
N ALA A 30 -3.49 -10.19 -4.97
CA ALA A 30 -2.95 -10.22 -6.32
C ALA A 30 -1.42 -10.40 -6.32
N ILE A 31 -0.71 -9.63 -5.51
CA ILE A 31 0.75 -9.72 -5.34
C ILE A 31 1.15 -11.13 -4.89
N SER A 32 0.45 -11.67 -3.89
CA SER A 32 0.72 -13.01 -3.35
C SER A 32 0.43 -14.10 -4.38
N ALA A 33 -0.66 -13.98 -5.15
CA ALA A 33 -1.02 -14.91 -6.22
C ALA A 33 0.00 -14.91 -7.37
N LEU A 34 0.73 -13.80 -7.56
CA LEU A 34 1.83 -13.68 -8.51
C LEU A 34 3.19 -14.15 -7.93
N GLY A 35 3.20 -14.75 -6.75
CA GLY A 35 4.42 -15.28 -6.12
C GLY A 35 5.37 -14.19 -5.64
N CYS A 36 4.85 -13.04 -5.21
CA CYS A 36 5.61 -11.94 -4.63
C CYS A 36 5.27 -11.74 -3.15
N TYR A 37 6.15 -11.06 -2.41
CA TYR A 37 5.92 -10.69 -1.01
C TYR A 37 5.28 -9.30 -0.94
N ALA A 38 4.09 -9.18 -0.34
CA ALA A 38 3.35 -7.92 -0.29
C ALA A 38 3.60 -7.16 1.01
N THR A 39 4.03 -5.89 0.90
CA THR A 39 3.98 -4.90 1.98
C THR A 39 2.90 -3.86 1.66
N SER A 40 2.45 -3.11 2.67
CA SER A 40 1.38 -2.12 2.45
C SER A 40 1.52 -0.87 3.30
N VAL A 41 1.02 0.24 2.75
CA VAL A 41 0.83 1.52 3.43
C VAL A 41 -0.63 1.95 3.25
N LEU A 42 -1.28 2.29 4.36
CA LEU A 42 -2.68 2.69 4.39
C LEU A 42 -2.81 4.20 4.19
N THR A 43 -3.58 4.61 3.17
CA THR A 43 -3.84 6.02 2.84
C THR A 43 -5.15 6.57 3.42
N ALA A 44 -6.14 5.70 3.60
CA ALA A 44 -7.43 6.01 4.19
C ALA A 44 -8.15 4.71 4.57
N LEU A 45 -9.06 4.79 5.53
CA LEU A 45 -9.96 3.74 5.97
C LEU A 45 -11.39 4.00 5.47
N PRO A 46 -11.76 3.53 4.26
CA PRO A 46 -13.16 3.39 3.89
C PRO A 46 -13.90 2.39 4.78
N VAL A 47 -15.06 2.78 5.31
CA VAL A 47 -16.06 1.85 5.82
C VAL A 47 -16.92 1.43 4.64
N GLN A 48 -16.57 0.28 4.06
CA GLN A 48 -17.16 -0.20 2.83
C GLN A 48 -17.46 -1.70 2.87
N ASN A 49 -18.35 -2.14 1.99
CA ASN A 49 -18.59 -3.53 1.66
C ASN A 49 -19.00 -3.67 0.18
N THR A 50 -19.46 -4.85 -0.23
CA THR A 50 -19.86 -5.12 -1.62
C THR A 50 -21.06 -4.30 -2.11
N GLY A 51 -21.83 -3.66 -1.20
CA GLY A 51 -22.91 -2.73 -1.54
C GLY A 51 -22.46 -1.28 -1.73
N GLY A 52 -21.19 -0.96 -1.46
CA GLY A 52 -20.61 0.36 -1.64
C GLY A 52 -19.88 0.91 -0.41
N VAL A 53 -19.50 2.18 -0.50
CA VAL A 53 -18.77 2.92 0.55
C VAL A 53 -19.76 3.76 1.36
N ARG A 54 -19.70 3.66 2.69
CA ARG A 54 -20.57 4.42 3.61
C ARG A 54 -19.90 5.66 4.16
N SER A 55 -18.62 5.55 4.49
CA SER A 55 -17.80 6.67 4.97
C SER A 55 -16.32 6.40 4.68
N ILE A 56 -15.51 7.45 4.73
CA ILE A 56 -14.06 7.39 4.51
C ILE A 56 -13.39 8.16 5.63
N TYR A 57 -12.45 7.51 6.32
CA TYR A 57 -11.61 8.15 7.33
C TYR A 57 -10.20 8.34 6.77
N PRO A 58 -9.74 9.59 6.56
CA PRO A 58 -8.41 9.85 6.03
C PRO A 58 -7.35 9.45 7.06
N ILE A 59 -6.24 8.84 6.60
CA ILE A 59 -5.04 8.73 7.42
C ILE A 59 -4.27 10.05 7.26
N PRO A 60 -3.83 10.71 8.36
CA PRO A 60 -3.03 11.93 8.27
C PRO A 60 -1.78 11.75 7.41
N ALA A 61 -1.43 12.75 6.61
CA ALA A 61 -0.29 12.66 5.69
C ALA A 61 1.03 12.36 6.43
N SER A 62 1.24 12.93 7.62
CA SER A 62 2.40 12.62 8.47
C SER A 62 2.48 11.14 8.84
N VAL A 63 1.35 10.52 9.18
CA VAL A 63 1.28 9.08 9.52
C VAL A 63 1.51 8.21 8.28
N VAL A 64 1.11 8.66 7.09
CA VAL A 64 1.46 7.96 5.85
C VAL A 64 2.95 8.07 5.54
N ALA A 65 3.59 9.21 5.81
CA ALA A 65 5.03 9.36 5.70
C ALA A 65 5.79 8.44 6.67
N GLU A 66 5.34 8.35 7.93
CA GLU A 66 5.90 7.44 8.93
C GLU A 66 5.78 5.97 8.52
N GLN A 67 4.62 5.55 7.99
CA GLN A 67 4.43 4.20 7.44
C GLN A 67 5.38 3.93 6.27
N LEU A 68 5.52 4.88 5.33
CA LEU A 68 6.44 4.75 4.20
C LEU A 68 7.89 4.61 4.68
N ALA A 69 8.34 5.48 5.59
CA ALA A 69 9.68 5.42 6.15
C ALA A 69 9.96 4.06 6.80
N ALA A 70 9.05 3.58 7.65
CA ALA A 70 9.20 2.30 8.34
C ALA A 70 9.30 1.10 7.37
N ILE A 71 8.51 1.08 6.30
CA ILE A 71 8.57 -0.01 5.31
C ILE A 71 9.82 0.10 4.43
N LEU A 72 10.16 1.31 3.97
CA LEU A 72 11.31 1.53 3.09
C LEU A 72 12.65 1.29 3.80
N GLU A 73 12.71 1.49 5.13
CA GLU A 73 13.90 1.19 5.95
C GLU A 73 14.16 -0.33 6.10
N ASP A 74 13.11 -1.14 6.22
CA ASP A 74 13.21 -2.59 6.48
C ASP A 74 13.12 -3.44 5.20
N ILE A 75 12.05 -3.27 4.43
CA ILE A 75 11.75 -4.07 3.22
C ILE A 75 11.59 -3.12 2.04
N PHE A 76 12.73 -2.68 1.50
CA PHE A 76 12.74 -1.85 0.30
C PHE A 76 12.08 -2.62 -0.88
N PRO A 77 11.06 -2.04 -1.54
CA PRO A 77 10.29 -2.74 -2.56
C PRO A 77 11.03 -2.85 -3.90
N ASP A 78 10.94 -4.01 -4.56
CA ASP A 78 11.34 -4.17 -5.96
C ASP A 78 10.33 -3.49 -6.92
N ALA A 79 9.06 -3.39 -6.51
CA ALA A 79 8.01 -2.72 -7.27
C ALA A 79 7.00 -2.00 -6.37
N LEU A 80 6.38 -0.96 -6.93
CA LEU A 80 5.38 -0.14 -6.26
C LEU A 80 4.05 -0.23 -7.00
N LYS A 81 2.95 -0.29 -6.23
CA LYS A 81 1.61 -0.03 -6.74
C LYS A 81 0.98 1.09 -5.92
N ILE A 82 0.43 2.08 -6.61
CA ILE A 82 -0.32 3.17 -5.98
C ILE A 82 -1.79 3.03 -6.36
N GLY A 83 -2.66 2.99 -5.36
CA GLY A 83 -4.11 2.90 -5.50
C GLY A 83 -4.79 4.23 -5.19
N MET A 84 -5.84 4.16 -4.37
CA MET A 84 -6.59 5.33 -3.93
C MET A 84 -5.68 6.29 -3.14
N VAL A 85 -5.48 7.51 -3.66
CA VAL A 85 -4.83 8.62 -2.96
C VAL A 85 -5.79 9.80 -3.05
N HIS A 86 -6.36 10.20 -1.91
CA HIS A 86 -7.60 10.97 -1.88
C HIS A 86 -7.40 12.49 -1.68
N THR A 87 -6.16 12.97 -1.50
CA THR A 87 -5.84 14.40 -1.39
C THR A 87 -4.53 14.77 -2.10
N PRO A 88 -4.40 16.01 -2.63
CA PRO A 88 -3.15 16.51 -3.21
C PRO A 88 -1.98 16.55 -2.21
N GLU A 89 -2.28 16.78 -0.93
CA GLU A 89 -1.27 16.72 0.13
C GLU A 89 -0.68 15.31 0.22
N LEU A 90 -1.51 14.29 0.23
CA LEU A 90 -1.06 12.91 0.32
C LEU A 90 -0.26 12.48 -0.90
N VAL A 91 -0.65 12.93 -2.10
CA VAL A 91 0.14 12.74 -3.32
C VAL A 91 1.54 13.33 -3.16
N ARG A 92 1.67 14.56 -2.66
CA ARG A 92 2.97 15.20 -2.43
C ARG A 92 3.80 14.46 -1.38
N THR A 93 3.18 14.01 -0.29
CA THR A 93 3.84 13.21 0.73
C THR A 93 4.40 11.91 0.16
N ILE A 94 3.60 11.17 -0.59
CA ILE A 94 4.03 9.92 -1.24
C ILE A 94 5.17 10.21 -2.23
N ALA A 95 5.01 11.22 -3.09
CA ALA A 95 6.03 11.59 -4.06
C ALA A 95 7.36 12.00 -3.41
N THR A 96 7.31 12.73 -2.29
CA THR A 96 8.51 13.13 -1.54
C THR A 96 9.19 11.94 -0.90
N ALA A 97 8.43 11.03 -0.28
CA ALA A 97 8.96 9.83 0.36
C ALA A 97 9.57 8.82 -0.65
N LEU A 98 9.11 8.84 -1.90
CA LEU A 98 9.62 7.98 -2.98
C LEU A 98 10.66 8.68 -3.87
N ALA A 99 10.99 9.95 -3.60
CA ALA A 99 11.97 10.67 -4.41
C ALA A 99 13.34 10.00 -4.29
N PRO A 100 14.12 9.93 -5.40
CA PRO A 100 15.50 9.46 -5.32
C PRO A 100 16.29 10.31 -4.32
N HIS A 101 17.06 9.64 -3.46
CA HIS A 101 18.08 10.28 -2.62
C HIS A 101 19.40 10.37 -3.37
#